data_AF-A0A1V6AGE2-F1
#
_entry.id   AF-A0A1V6AGE2-F1
#
_cell.length_a   1.000
_cell.length_b   1.000
_cell.length_c   1.000
_cell.angle_alpha   90.00
_cell.angle_beta   90.00
_cell.angle_gamma   90.00
#
_symmetry.space_group_name_H-M   'P 1'
#
loop_
_entity.id
_entity.type
_entity.pdbx_description
1 polymer ?
#
loop_
_entity_poly.entity_id
_entity_poly.type
_entity_poly.pdbx_seq_one_letter_code
_entity_poly.pdbx_strand_id
1 'polypeptide(L)'
;MWVVFMKIVSYFFLLLFVLGVVLMLLTWRKAKFVKPKWILFGQIVAFMALVVFTMLSRNPLGFWGWLLIFLAGLGGGYFYGRTVKVKKSERGIMMNYTLPYVITWGVLLFLTQFLTISTGRVPIIVLGLCVLNTGLNLAMNGQVVWNYTRLNKTA
;
A
#
# COMPACT_ATOMS: atom_id res chain seq x y z
N MET A 1 8.93 -27.01 18.86
CA MET A 1 9.27 -25.73 19.54
C MET A 1 9.57 -24.60 18.57
N TRP A 2 10.44 -24.78 17.56
CA TRP A 2 10.80 -23.73 16.58
C TRP A 2 9.60 -23.08 15.86
N VAL A 3 8.64 -23.88 15.39
CA VAL A 3 7.43 -23.39 14.71
C VAL A 3 6.58 -22.48 15.61
N VAL A 4 6.43 -22.85 16.89
CA VAL A 4 5.67 -22.07 17.86
C VAL A 4 6.39 -20.75 18.16
N PHE A 5 7.71 -20.80 18.34
CA PHE A 5 8.55 -19.61 18.51
C PHE A 5 8.41 -18.64 17.32
N MET A 6 8.51 -19.14 16.09
CA MET A 6 8.34 -18.32 14.88
C MET A 6 6.95 -17.70 14.75
N LYS A 7 5.89 -18.40 15.18
CA LYS A 7 4.54 -17.82 15.25
C LYS A 7 4.45 -16.68 16.26
N ILE A 8 5.04 -16.84 17.44
CA ILE A 8 5.08 -15.78 18.47
C ILE A 8 5.81 -14.54 17.95
N VAL A 9 6.99 -14.73 17.34
CA VAL A 9 7.76 -13.64 16.72
C VAL A 9 6.94 -12.96 15.61
N SER A 10 6.23 -13.73 14.79
CA SER A 10 5.39 -13.18 13.72
C SER A 10 4.22 -12.36 14.27
N TYR A 11 3.56 -12.81 15.34
CA TYR A 11 2.50 -12.05 16.00
C TYR A 11 3.03 -10.76 16.65
N PHE A 12 4.25 -10.80 17.20
CA PHE A 12 4.90 -9.59 17.72
C PHE A 12 5.11 -8.54 16.62
N PHE A 13 5.62 -8.94 15.45
CA PHE A 13 5.74 -8.01 14.32
C PHE A 13 4.40 -7.54 13.77
N LEU A 14 3.39 -8.40 13.75
CA LEU A 14 2.03 -8.01 13.38
C LEU A 14 1.45 -6.97 14.35
N LEU A 15 1.71 -7.11 15.64
CA LEU A 15 1.32 -6.12 16.66
C LEU A 15 2.04 -4.79 16.43
N LEU A 16 3.36 -4.81 16.19
CA LEU A 16 4.13 -3.59 15.86
C LEU A 16 3.58 -2.90 14.61
N PHE A 17 3.18 -3.67 13.59
CA PHE A 17 2.54 -3.13 12.40
C PHE A 17 1.23 -2.43 12.73
N VAL A 18 0.34 -3.08 13.51
CA VAL A 18 -0.94 -2.48 13.94
C VAL A 18 -0.70 -1.19 14.73
N LEU A 19 0.25 -1.20 15.67
CA LEU A 19 0.62 0.00 16.44
C LEU A 19 1.14 1.11 15.52
N GLY A 20 1.98 0.78 14.54
CA GLY A 20 2.47 1.73 13.54
C GLY A 20 1.33 2.36 12.72
N VAL A 21 0.36 1.56 12.27
CA VAL A 21 -0.82 2.05 11.55
C VAL A 21 -1.68 2.94 12.46
N VAL A 22 -1.93 2.52 13.71
CA VAL A 22 -2.71 3.32 14.68
C VAL A 22 -2.02 4.65 14.97
N LEU A 23 -0.71 4.67 15.21
CA LEU A 23 0.04 5.91 15.40
C LEU A 23 -0.03 6.81 14.16
N MET A 24 0.03 6.23 12.96
CA MET A 24 -0.13 6.99 11.71
C MET A 24 -1.54 7.62 11.60
N LEU A 25 -2.58 6.91 12.03
CA LEU A 25 -3.95 7.41 12.06
C LEU A 25 -4.15 8.48 13.15
N LEU A 26 -3.57 8.31 14.34
CA LEU A 26 -3.65 9.27 15.45
C LEU A 26 -2.87 10.56 15.17
N THR A 27 -1.72 10.44 14.49
CA THR A 27 -0.90 11.59 14.08
C THR A 27 -1.35 12.20 12.76
N TRP A 28 -2.47 11.72 12.19
CA TRP A 28 -3.02 12.22 10.94
C TRP A 28 -3.50 13.66 11.11
N ARG A 29 -2.89 14.58 10.34
CA ARG A 29 -3.38 15.96 10.19
C ARG A 29 -3.97 16.10 8.80
N LYS A 30 -5.18 16.68 8.71
CA LYS A 30 -6.00 16.79 7.50
C LYS A 30 -5.25 17.34 6.27
N ALA A 31 -4.23 18.18 6.46
CA ALA A 31 -3.38 18.68 5.39
C ALA A 31 -1.91 18.66 5.82
N LYS A 32 -1.12 17.76 5.23
CA LYS A 32 0.33 17.74 5.41
C LYS A 32 0.98 17.93 4.05
N PHE A 33 1.90 18.89 3.97
CA PHE A 33 2.75 19.05 2.80
C PHE A 33 3.67 17.84 2.70
N VAL A 34 3.54 17.07 1.63
CA VAL A 34 4.42 15.94 1.38
C VAL A 34 5.19 16.17 0.09
N LYS A 35 6.51 16.08 0.17
CA LYS A 35 7.37 16.16 -1.02
C LYS A 35 7.11 14.91 -1.88
N PRO A 36 7.02 15.04 -3.21
CA PRO A 36 6.79 13.91 -4.12
C PRO A 36 7.73 12.72 -3.91
N LYS A 37 9.00 13.00 -3.54
CA LYS A 37 10.01 11.97 -3.25
C LYS A 37 9.60 11.02 -2.12
N TRP A 38 8.93 11.53 -1.08
CA TRP A 38 8.46 10.72 0.05
C TRP A 38 7.23 9.88 -0.30
N ILE A 39 6.39 10.37 -1.21
CA ILE A 39 5.27 9.60 -1.75
C ILE A 39 5.81 8.40 -2.52
N LEU A 40 6.76 8.61 -3.44
CA LEU A 40 7.40 7.55 -4.20
C LEU A 40 8.09 6.53 -3.29
N PHE A 41 8.84 7.01 -2.29
CA PHE A 41 9.49 6.14 -1.32
C PHE A 41 8.49 5.22 -0.61
N GLY A 42 7.36 5.77 -0.12
CA GLY A 42 6.31 4.98 0.51
C GLY A 42 5.71 3.92 -0.41
N GLN A 43 5.50 4.24 -1.69
CA GLN A 43 5.01 3.27 -2.68
C GLN A 43 6.01 2.16 -2.97
N ILE A 44 7.30 2.48 -3.09
CA ILE A 44 8.37 1.50 -3.30
C ILE A 44 8.43 0.54 -2.12
N VAL A 45 8.43 1.06 -0.89
CA VAL A 45 8.45 0.23 0.32
C VAL A 45 7.21 -0.67 0.39
N ALA A 46 6.01 -0.14 0.12
CA ALA A 46 4.78 -0.92 0.13
C ALA A 46 4.78 -2.03 -0.94
N PHE A 47 5.26 -1.73 -2.16
CA PHE A 47 5.40 -2.71 -3.23
C PHE A 47 6.42 -3.79 -2.88
N MET A 48 7.59 -3.41 -2.38
CA MET A 48 8.62 -4.35 -1.93
C MET A 48 8.11 -5.25 -0.80
N ALA A 49 7.39 -4.70 0.17
CA ALA A 49 6.79 -5.48 1.25
C ALA A 49 5.81 -6.53 0.71
N LEU A 50 4.97 -6.18 -0.26
CA LEU A 50 4.05 -7.11 -0.90
C LEU A 50 4.79 -8.20 -1.70
N VAL A 51 5.80 -7.84 -2.48
CA VAL A 51 6.60 -8.79 -3.26
C VAL A 51 7.34 -9.76 -2.34
N VAL A 52 8.04 -9.25 -1.31
CA VAL A 52 8.74 -10.08 -0.34
C VAL A 52 7.76 -11.01 0.39
N PHE A 53 6.63 -10.49 0.85
CA PHE A 53 5.60 -11.30 1.50
C PHE A 53 5.09 -12.42 0.59
N THR A 54 4.77 -12.11 -0.67
CA THR A 54 4.25 -13.10 -1.62
C THR A 54 5.29 -14.15 -2.02
N MET A 55 6.56 -13.76 -2.17
CA MET A 55 7.66 -14.70 -2.42
C MET A 55 7.88 -15.66 -1.25
N LEU A 56 7.98 -15.12 -0.02
CA LEU A 56 8.16 -15.93 1.19
C LEU A 56 6.98 -16.87 1.44
N SER A 57 5.77 -16.43 1.08
CA SER A 57 4.54 -17.22 1.25
C SER A 57 4.26 -18.18 0.08
N ARG A 58 5.22 -18.35 -0.85
CA ARG A 58 5.11 -19.22 -2.05
C ARG A 58 3.89 -18.93 -2.93
N ASN A 59 3.56 -17.65 -3.07
CA ASN A 59 2.52 -17.07 -3.93
C ASN A 59 1.42 -18.04 -4.41
N PRO A 60 0.33 -18.23 -3.64
CA PRO A 60 -0.76 -19.14 -4.01
C PRO A 60 -1.59 -18.66 -5.22
N LEU A 61 -1.45 -17.39 -5.64
CA LEU A 61 -2.13 -16.84 -6.82
C LEU A 61 -1.45 -17.25 -8.14
N GLY A 62 -0.23 -17.80 -8.06
CA GLY A 62 0.64 -17.97 -9.21
C GLY A 62 1.17 -16.64 -9.74
N PHE A 63 2.25 -16.69 -10.51
CA PHE A 63 2.88 -15.49 -11.08
C PHE A 63 1.91 -14.71 -11.98
N TRP A 64 1.25 -15.40 -12.91
CA TRP A 64 0.34 -14.77 -13.87
C TRP A 64 -0.92 -14.19 -13.22
N GLY A 65 -1.54 -14.91 -12.28
CA GLY A 65 -2.70 -14.41 -11.55
C GLY A 65 -2.37 -13.16 -10.73
N TRP A 66 -1.23 -13.19 -10.03
CA TRP A 66 -0.72 -12.03 -9.30
C TRP A 66 -0.47 -10.83 -10.24
N LEU A 67 0.20 -11.06 -11.38
CA LEU A 67 0.52 -10.02 -12.34
C LEU A 67 -0.75 -9.40 -12.96
N LEU A 68 -1.73 -10.21 -13.37
CA LEU A 68 -2.98 -9.72 -13.94
C LEU A 68 -3.76 -8.87 -12.94
N ILE A 69 -3.86 -9.30 -11.68
CA ILE A 69 -4.52 -8.54 -10.62
C ILE A 69 -3.78 -7.22 -10.36
N PHE A 70 -2.45 -7.26 -10.32
CA PHE A 70 -1.64 -6.06 -10.13
C PHE A 70 -1.81 -5.07 -11.28
N LEU A 71 -1.79 -5.54 -12.53
CA LEU A 71 -2.02 -4.74 -13.73
C LEU A 71 -3.45 -4.16 -13.76
N ALA A 72 -4.46 -4.93 -13.37
CA ALA A 72 -5.83 -4.44 -13.23
C ALA A 72 -5.90 -3.31 -12.18
N GLY A 73 -5.16 -3.46 -11.07
CA GLY A 73 -5.00 -2.42 -10.06
C GLY A 73 -4.36 -1.16 -10.65
N LEU A 74 -3.24 -1.30 -11.35
CA LEU A 74 -2.57 -0.17 -12.02
C LEU A 74 -3.50 0.53 -13.02
N GLY A 75 -4.23 -0.22 -13.85
CA GLY A 75 -5.20 0.32 -14.79
C GLY A 75 -6.30 1.11 -14.08
N GLY A 76 -6.93 0.50 -13.07
CA GLY A 76 -7.95 1.17 -12.27
C GLY A 76 -7.43 2.45 -11.59
N GLY A 77 -6.21 2.39 -11.04
CA GLY A 77 -5.58 3.53 -10.38
C GLY A 77 -5.16 4.64 -11.34
N TYR A 78 -4.84 4.29 -12.59
CA TYR A 78 -4.59 5.25 -13.65
C TYR A 78 -5.85 6.01 -14.03
N PHE A 79 -6.98 5.31 -14.25
CA PHE A 79 -8.26 5.95 -14.57
C PHE A 79 -8.80 6.78 -13.41
N TYR A 80 -8.78 6.24 -12.18
CA TYR A 80 -9.21 6.98 -11.00
C TYR A 80 -8.27 8.15 -10.68
N GLY A 81 -6.95 7.98 -10.82
CA GLY A 81 -5.97 9.05 -10.58
C GLY A 81 -6.17 10.28 -11.48
N ARG A 82 -6.74 10.12 -12.67
CA ARG A 82 -7.10 11.24 -13.56
C ARG A 82 -8.27 12.08 -13.04
N THR A 83 -9.15 11.53 -12.22
CA THR A 83 -10.32 12.26 -11.67
C THR A 83 -9.99 13.02 -10.38
N VAL A 84 -8.86 12.68 -9.73
CA VAL A 84 -8.41 13.32 -8.49
C VAL A 84 -7.82 14.71 -8.78
N LYS A 85 -8.54 15.77 -8.39
CA LYS A 85 -8.06 17.16 -8.47
C LYS A 85 -7.00 17.42 -7.39
N VAL A 86 -5.78 17.69 -7.81
CA VAL A 86 -4.66 18.01 -6.92
C VAL A 86 -4.70 19.51 -6.57
N LYS A 87 -4.90 19.86 -5.30
CA LYS A 87 -4.74 21.25 -4.82
C LYS A 87 -3.26 21.55 -4.57
N LYS A 88 -2.72 22.57 -5.24
CA LYS A 88 -1.34 23.03 -5.07
C LYS A 88 -1.21 24.01 -3.91
N SER A 89 -0.03 24.05 -3.29
CA SER A 89 0.48 25.22 -2.56
C SER A 89 2.00 25.28 -2.71
N GLU A 90 2.61 26.45 -2.59
CA GLU A 90 4.04 26.72 -2.86
C GLU A 90 5.00 25.80 -2.08
N ARG A 91 4.56 25.21 -0.98
CA ARG A 91 5.36 24.29 -0.14
C ARG A 91 5.27 22.82 -0.55
N GLY A 92 4.46 22.44 -1.54
CA GLY A 92 4.34 21.08 -2.06
C GLY A 92 2.93 20.66 -2.48
N ILE A 93 2.71 19.36 -2.63
CA ILE A 93 1.37 18.82 -2.93
C ILE A 93 0.55 18.84 -1.64
N MET A 94 -0.56 19.59 -1.63
CA MET A 94 -1.55 19.47 -0.56
C MET A 94 -2.39 18.23 -0.84
N MET A 95 -1.85 17.09 -0.45
CA MET A 95 -2.62 15.86 -0.40
C MET A 95 -3.45 15.87 0.87
N ASN A 96 -4.78 15.89 0.72
CA ASN A 96 -5.60 15.16 1.68
C ASN A 96 -5.22 13.70 1.46
N TYR A 97 -4.27 13.19 2.24
CA TYR A 97 -3.96 11.77 2.22
C TYR A 97 -5.28 11.03 2.28
N THR A 98 -5.53 10.14 1.32
CA THR A 98 -6.72 9.31 1.30
C THR A 98 -6.57 8.35 2.48
N LEU A 99 -6.95 8.82 3.67
CA LEU A 99 -7.13 8.04 4.88
C LEU A 99 -7.83 6.70 4.58
N PRO A 100 -8.83 6.64 3.67
CA PRO A 100 -9.38 5.37 3.19
C PRO A 100 -8.33 4.39 2.69
N TYR A 101 -7.34 4.82 1.90
CA TYR A 101 -6.29 3.93 1.41
C TYR A 101 -5.42 3.35 2.53
N VAL A 102 -4.94 4.18 3.46
CA VAL A 102 -4.08 3.70 4.55
C VAL A 102 -4.83 2.68 5.39
N ILE A 103 -6.12 2.93 5.62
CA ILE A 103 -7.01 2.00 6.31
C ILE A 103 -7.18 0.72 5.48
N THR A 104 -7.61 0.81 4.22
CA THR A 104 -7.88 -0.37 3.38
C THR A 104 -6.63 -1.21 3.17
N TRP A 105 -5.48 -0.59 2.89
CA TRP A 105 -4.21 -1.29 2.73
C TRP A 105 -3.73 -1.92 4.04
N GLY A 106 -3.81 -1.17 5.14
CA GLY A 106 -3.43 -1.65 6.46
C GLY A 106 -4.27 -2.85 6.89
N VAL A 107 -5.58 -2.78 6.69
CA VAL A 107 -6.52 -3.87 6.99
C VAL A 107 -6.26 -5.09 6.12
N LEU A 108 -6.08 -4.91 4.80
CA LEU A 108 -5.84 -6.03 3.89
C LEU A 108 -4.53 -6.76 4.22
N LEU A 109 -3.44 -6.03 4.49
CA LEU A 109 -2.19 -6.64 4.91
C LEU A 109 -2.29 -7.33 6.26
N PHE A 110 -2.91 -6.66 7.24
CA PHE A 110 -3.15 -7.25 8.57
C PHE A 110 -3.91 -8.57 8.43
N LEU A 111 -5.03 -8.58 7.71
CA LEU A 111 -5.85 -9.77 7.52
C LEU A 111 -5.07 -10.87 6.80
N THR A 112 -4.31 -10.52 5.76
CA THR A 112 -3.51 -11.48 5.01
C THR A 112 -2.47 -12.14 5.92
N GLN A 113 -1.73 -11.35 6.70
CA GLN A 113 -0.71 -11.84 7.63
C GLN A 113 -1.32 -12.63 8.80
N PHE A 114 -2.35 -12.09 9.45
CA PHE A 114 -3.04 -12.72 10.57
C PHE A 114 -3.58 -14.11 10.19
N LEU A 115 -4.29 -14.20 9.06
CA LEU A 115 -4.86 -15.46 8.58
C LEU A 115 -3.76 -16.44 8.19
N THR A 116 -2.67 -15.96 7.58
CA THR A 116 -1.52 -16.80 7.22
C THR A 116 -0.84 -17.39 8.46
N ILE A 117 -0.58 -16.58 9.49
CA ILE A 117 0.05 -17.03 10.74
C ILE A 117 -0.89 -17.99 11.50
N SER A 118 -2.18 -17.66 11.57
CA SER A 118 -3.18 -18.44 12.31
C SER A 118 -3.42 -19.81 11.67
N THR A 119 -3.68 -19.83 10.37
CA THR A 119 -4.16 -21.02 9.65
C THR A 119 -3.04 -21.79 8.96
N GLY A 120 -1.85 -21.18 8.79
CA GLY A 120 -0.78 -21.72 7.95
C GLY A 120 -1.08 -21.67 6.46
N ARG A 121 -2.20 -21.06 6.04
CA ARG A 121 -2.61 -20.92 4.65
C ARG A 121 -2.79 -19.45 4.29
N VAL A 122 -2.34 -19.09 3.09
CA VAL A 122 -2.48 -17.73 2.59
C VAL A 122 -3.89 -17.52 2.04
N PRO A 123 -4.67 -16.55 2.54
CA PRO A 123 -6.03 -16.31 2.07
C PRO A 123 -6.01 -15.67 0.68
N ILE A 124 -6.24 -16.48 -0.36
CA ILE A 124 -6.09 -16.10 -1.77
C ILE A 124 -6.89 -14.84 -2.13
N ILE A 125 -8.15 -14.74 -1.66
CA ILE A 125 -9.03 -13.59 -1.94
C ILE A 125 -8.46 -12.31 -1.31
N VAL A 126 -8.08 -12.37 -0.03
CA VAL A 126 -7.54 -11.21 0.71
C VAL A 126 -6.20 -10.78 0.12
N LEU A 127 -5.36 -11.75 -0.25
CA LEU A 127 -4.11 -11.48 -0.96
C LEU A 127 -4.37 -10.80 -2.31
N GLY A 128 -5.32 -11.30 -3.10
CA GLY A 128 -5.70 -10.69 -4.38
C GLY A 128 -6.17 -9.25 -4.22
N LEU A 129 -7.02 -8.97 -3.23
CA LEU A 129 -7.44 -7.61 -2.90
C LEU A 129 -6.26 -6.73 -2.47
N CYS A 130 -5.31 -7.28 -1.71
CA CYS A 130 -4.10 -6.57 -1.32
C CYS A 130 -3.25 -6.19 -2.55
N VAL A 131 -3.06 -7.13 -3.48
CA VAL A 131 -2.31 -6.91 -4.73
C VAL A 131 -2.99 -5.86 -5.60
N LEU A 132 -4.31 -5.96 -5.77
CA LEU A 132 -5.12 -5.00 -6.52
C LEU A 132 -5.00 -3.60 -5.92
N ASN A 133 -5.17 -3.49 -4.60
CA ASN A 133 -5.10 -2.22 -3.87
C ASN A 133 -3.71 -1.57 -3.94
N THR A 134 -2.64 -2.36 -3.87
CA THR A 134 -1.27 -1.86 -4.07
C THR A 134 -1.07 -1.33 -5.50
N GLY A 135 -1.56 -2.03 -6.53
CA GLY A 135 -1.53 -1.54 -7.91
C GLY A 135 -2.30 -0.23 -8.08
N LEU A 136 -3.54 -0.18 -7.60
CA LEU A 136 -4.39 1.03 -7.60
C LEU A 136 -3.64 2.24 -7.02
N ASN A 137 -3.05 2.07 -5.85
CA ASN A 137 -2.41 3.16 -5.16
C ASN A 137 -1.11 3.63 -5.81
N LEU A 138 -0.33 2.70 -6.35
CA LEU A 138 0.90 3.01 -7.04
C LEU A 138 0.62 3.87 -8.28
N ALA A 139 -0.40 3.51 -9.06
CA ALA A 139 -0.81 4.28 -10.23
C ALA A 139 -1.42 5.65 -9.85
N MET A 140 -2.28 5.70 -8.82
CA MET A 140 -2.86 6.96 -8.34
C MET A 140 -1.80 7.94 -7.85
N ASN A 141 -0.88 7.49 -7.00
CA ASN A 141 0.19 8.35 -6.49
C ASN A 141 1.19 8.72 -7.59
N GLY A 142 1.46 7.81 -8.53
CA GLY A 142 2.25 8.09 -9.72
C GLY A 142 1.65 9.22 -10.55
N GLN A 143 0.33 9.23 -10.77
CA GLN A 143 -0.37 10.31 -11.46
C GLN A 143 -0.27 11.64 -10.73
N VAL A 144 -0.44 11.65 -9.40
CA VAL A 144 -0.33 12.90 -8.62
C VAL A 144 1.09 13.47 -8.69
N VAL A 145 2.12 12.63 -8.60
CA VAL A 145 3.52 13.05 -8.75
C VAL A 145 3.80 13.55 -10.17
N TRP A 146 3.34 12.84 -11.19
CA TRP A 146 3.50 13.23 -12.60
C TRP A 146 2.89 14.60 -12.89
N ASN A 147 1.65 14.82 -12.45
CA ASN A 147 0.94 16.10 -12.62
C ASN A 147 1.67 17.23 -11.91
N TYR A 148 2.22 16.99 -10.72
CA TYR A 148 3.05 17.98 -10.02
C TYR A 148 4.33 18.32 -10.80
N THR A 149 5.08 17.32 -11.27
CA THR A 149 6.33 17.53 -12.02
C THR A 149 6.10 18.25 -13.35
N ARG A 150 5.03 17.92 -14.08
CA ARG A 150 4.70 18.56 -15.36
C ARG A 150 4.43 20.05 -15.18
N LEU A 151 3.68 20.38 -14.13
CA LEU A 151 3.32 21.75 -13.83
C LEU A 151 4.49 22.61 -13.34
N ASN A 152 5.49 21.99 -12.71
CA ASN A 152 6.73 22.67 -12.28
C ASN A 152 7.72 22.89 -13.43
N LYS A 153 7.49 22.28 -14.61
CA LYS A 153 8.26 22.53 -15.84
C LYS A 153 7.66 23.64 -16.71
N THR A 154 6.40 24.01 -16.45
CA THR A 154 5.65 25.05 -17.18
C THR A 154 5.53 26.37 -16.41
N ALA A 155 6.05 26.43 -15.18
CA ALA A 155 6.20 27.64 -14.38
C ALA A 155 7.67 28.05 -14.40
#